data_AF-A0A958BJS0-F1
#
_entry.id   AF-A0A958BJS0-F1
#
_cell.length_a   1.000
_cell.length_b   1.000
_cell.length_c   1.000
_cell.angle_alpha   90.00
_cell.angle_beta   90.00
_cell.angle_gamma   90.00
#
_symmetry.space_group_name_H-M   'P 1'
#
loop_
_entity.id
_entity.type
_entity.pdbx_description
1 polymer ?
#
loop_
_entity_poly.entity_id
_entity_poly.type
_entity_poly.pdbx_seq_one_letter_code
_entity_poly.pdbx_strand_id
1 'polypeptide(L)'
;MTFGEIRERIERELGEGTKAHIEGMPGVTADHVQGLIVSPQFEGKTMIACHRMVMQLFNTEIASNELHAFTFKTFTPEQYEQQFQQISVPGKG
;
A
#
# COMPACT_ATOMS: atom_id res chain seq x y z
N MET A 1 2.89 -2.58 -15.82
CA MET A 1 3.61 -2.98 -14.60
C MET A 1 2.85 -4.13 -13.90
N THR A 2 3.51 -5.14 -13.33
CA THR A 2 2.84 -6.22 -12.59
C THR A 2 2.86 -5.97 -11.08
N PHE A 3 2.02 -6.68 -10.32
CA PHE A 3 1.98 -6.57 -8.86
C PHE A 3 3.33 -6.89 -8.18
N GLY A 4 4.08 -7.84 -8.75
CA GLY A 4 5.43 -8.20 -8.29
C GLY A 4 6.43 -7.06 -8.41
N GLU A 5 6.41 -6.36 -9.55
CA GLU A 5 7.31 -5.21 -9.78
C GLU A 5 7.03 -4.05 -8.81
N ILE A 6 5.74 -3.81 -8.52
CA ILE A 6 5.30 -2.77 -7.58
C ILE A 6 5.85 -3.05 -6.18
N ARG A 7 5.69 -4.29 -5.68
CA ARG A 7 6.19 -4.63 -4.34
C ARG A 7 7.70 -4.48 -4.24
N GLU A 8 8.45 -4.99 -5.22
CA GLU A 8 9.91 -5.04 -5.16
C GLU A 8 10.49 -3.63 -5.20
N ARG A 9 9.90 -2.73 -5.99
CA ARG A 9 10.29 -1.33 -6.02
C ARG A 9 10.05 -0.65 -4.67
N ILE A 10 8.90 -0.86 -4.05
CA ILE A 10 8.54 -0.25 -2.76
C ILE A 10 9.47 -0.74 -1.66
N GLU A 11 9.70 -2.05 -1.58
CA GLU A 11 10.60 -2.67 -0.60
C GLU A 11 12.04 -2.16 -0.76
N ARG A 12 12.49 -1.98 -2.01
CA ARG A 12 13.83 -1.46 -2.31
C ARG A 12 13.99 0.02 -1.94
N GLU A 13 12.97 0.85 -2.16
CA GLU A 13 13.05 2.31 -1.96
C GLU A 13 12.82 2.71 -0.50
N LEU A 14 11.91 2.05 0.21
CA LEU A 14 11.66 2.31 1.63
C LEU A 14 12.68 1.62 2.56
N GLY A 15 13.36 0.58 2.07
CA GLY A 15 14.42 -0.12 2.79
C GLY A 15 13.95 -1.31 3.62
N GLU A 16 14.90 -1.88 4.36
CA GLU A 16 14.70 -3.10 5.16
C GLU A 16 13.57 -2.94 6.20
N GLY A 17 12.66 -3.92 6.25
CA GLY A 17 11.49 -3.90 7.13
C GLY A 17 10.20 -3.36 6.47
N THR A 18 10.25 -2.97 5.20
CA THR A 18 9.06 -2.66 4.42
C THR A 18 8.45 -3.92 3.81
N LYS A 19 7.12 -4.00 3.79
CA LYS A 19 6.35 -5.06 3.12
C LYS A 19 5.25 -4.45 2.28
N ALA A 20 5.21 -4.79 1.00
CA ALA A 20 4.15 -4.37 0.09
C ALA A 20 3.34 -5.59 -0.36
N HIS A 21 2.03 -5.50 -0.18
CA HIS A 21 1.06 -6.53 -0.50
C HIS A 21 0.02 -5.96 -1.46
N ILE A 22 0.01 -6.42 -2.70
CA ILE A 22 -0.85 -5.88 -3.74
C ILE A 22 -1.89 -6.93 -4.11
N GLU A 23 -3.16 -6.57 -3.96
CA GLU A 23 -4.30 -7.45 -4.28
C GLU A 23 -5.24 -6.77 -5.26
N GLY A 24 -5.64 -7.49 -6.30
CA GLY A 24 -6.75 -7.09 -7.14
C GLY A 24 -8.06 -7.40 -6.42
N MET A 25 -8.94 -6.41 -6.25
CA MET A 25 -10.29 -6.66 -5.74
C MET A 25 -11.18 -7.20 -6.87
N PRO A 26 -11.64 -8.45 -6.82
CA PRO A 26 -12.62 -8.93 -7.79
C PRO A 26 -14.00 -8.35 -7.44
N GLY A 27 -14.58 -7.52 -8.31
CA GLY A 27 -16.01 -7.13 -8.23
C GLY A 27 -16.31 -5.64 -8.23
N VAL A 28 -15.32 -4.77 -8.05
CA VAL A 28 -15.39 -3.37 -8.46
C VAL A 28 -14.77 -3.31 -9.85
N THR A 29 -15.31 -2.49 -10.75
CA THR A 29 -14.87 -2.33 -12.16
C THR A 29 -13.37 -2.54 -12.33
N ALA A 30 -12.96 -3.25 -13.38
CA ALA A 30 -11.64 -3.87 -13.63
C ALA A 30 -10.36 -3.00 -13.47
N ASP A 31 -10.49 -1.77 -13.00
CA ASP A 31 -9.45 -0.77 -12.73
C ASP A 31 -9.13 -0.56 -11.24
N HIS A 32 -9.91 -1.10 -10.29
CA HIS A 32 -9.66 -0.87 -8.86
C HIS A 32 -8.75 -1.93 -8.24
N VAL A 33 -7.43 -1.76 -8.42
CA VAL A 33 -6.42 -2.53 -7.70
C VAL A 33 -6.06 -1.81 -6.40
N GLN A 34 -5.95 -2.57 -5.29
CA GLN A 34 -5.54 -2.03 -3.99
C GLN A 34 -4.18 -2.59 -3.55
N GLY A 35 -3.23 -1.69 -3.28
CA GLY A 35 -1.99 -2.01 -2.58
C GLY A 35 -2.08 -1.78 -1.08
N LEU A 36 -1.38 -2.56 -0.29
CA LEU A 36 -1.17 -2.36 1.13
C LEU A 36 0.33 -2.34 1.40
N ILE A 37 0.84 -1.29 2.02
CA ILE A 37 2.26 -1.09 2.25
C ILE A 37 2.46 -0.90 3.74
N VAL A 38 3.20 -1.79 4.36
CA VAL A 38 3.57 -1.75 5.77
C VAL A 38 5.02 -1.35 5.87
N SER A 39 5.30 -0.23 6.53
CA SER A 39 6.68 0.22 6.73
C SER A 39 6.81 1.04 8.01
N PRO A 40 7.87 0.82 8.81
CA PRO A 40 8.16 1.66 9.98
C PRO A 40 8.52 3.09 9.57
N GLN A 41 8.95 3.34 8.32
CA GLN A 41 9.23 4.71 7.83
C GLN A 41 7.97 5.60 7.74
N PHE A 42 6.77 5.02 7.85
CA PHE A 42 5.52 5.78 7.91
C PHE A 42 5.17 6.24 9.33
N GLU A 43 5.88 5.77 10.34
CA GLU A 43 5.67 6.19 11.73
C GLU A 43 5.94 7.68 11.89
N GLY A 44 5.00 8.39 12.51
CA GLY A 44 5.05 9.85 12.67
C GLY A 44 4.83 10.65 11.37
N LYS A 45 4.55 10.03 10.23
CA LYS A 45 4.23 10.71 8.97
C LYS A 45 2.73 10.80 8.73
N THR A 46 2.29 11.88 8.11
CA THR A 46 0.89 12.04 7.72
C THR A 46 0.56 11.14 6.53
N MET A 47 -0.72 10.73 6.42
CA MET A 47 -1.22 9.95 5.28
C MET A 47 -0.81 10.56 3.93
N ILE A 48 -0.89 11.89 3.80
CA ILE A 48 -0.50 12.61 2.58
C ILE A 48 1.00 12.47 2.32
N ALA A 49 1.85 12.57 3.34
CA ALA A 49 3.30 12.39 3.18
C ALA A 49 3.66 10.97 2.75
N CYS A 50 3.01 9.96 3.33
CA CYS A 50 3.16 8.57 2.91
C CYS A 50 2.69 8.37 1.46
N HIS A 51 1.54 8.94 1.10
CA HIS A 51 1.01 8.87 -0.27
C HIS A 51 1.95 9.56 -1.26
N ARG A 52 2.47 10.75 -0.93
CA ARG A 52 3.43 11.46 -1.77
C ARG A 52 4.74 10.69 -1.96
N MET A 53 5.26 10.03 -0.92
CA MET A 53 6.46 9.21 -1.06
C MET A 53 6.23 8.09 -2.06
N VAL A 54 5.16 7.30 -1.89
CA VAL A 54 4.85 6.19 -2.79
C VAL A 54 4.55 6.71 -4.20
N MET A 55 3.74 7.75 -4.35
CA MET A 55 3.48 8.36 -5.66
C MET A 55 4.75 8.90 -6.33
N GLN A 56 5.74 9.39 -5.58
CA GLN A 56 7.03 9.80 -6.14
C GLN A 56 7.79 8.61 -6.76
N LEU A 57 7.72 7.42 -6.16
CA LEU A 57 8.34 6.20 -6.69
C LEU A 57 7.72 5.77 -8.03
N PHE A 58 6.41 5.99 -8.18
CA PHE A 58 5.65 5.65 -9.39
C PHE A 58 5.38 6.86 -10.29
N ASN A 59 5.95 8.03 -9.98
CA ASN A 59 5.64 9.27 -10.67
C ASN A 59 5.93 9.17 -12.17
N THR A 60 6.98 8.45 -12.54
CA THR A 60 7.35 8.18 -13.94
C THR A 60 6.28 7.36 -14.68
N GLU A 61 5.73 6.32 -14.06
CA GLU A 61 4.68 5.48 -14.68
C GLU A 61 3.30 6.13 -14.66
N ILE A 62 3.00 6.92 -13.62
CA ILE A 62 1.80 7.75 -13.55
C ILE A 62 1.86 8.82 -14.66
N ALA A 63 3.02 9.46 -14.86
CA ALA A 63 3.23 10.44 -15.92
C ALA A 63 3.14 9.83 -17.33
N SER A 64 3.52 8.56 -17.49
CA SER A 64 3.36 7.81 -18.76
C SER A 64 1.91 7.39 -19.05
N ASN A 65 0.93 7.75 -18.21
CA ASN A 65 -0.48 7.35 -18.34
C ASN A 65 -0.69 5.82 -18.34
N GLU A 66 0.28 5.07 -17.82
CA GLU A 66 0.21 3.60 -17.72
C GLU A 66 -0.49 3.14 -16.45
N LEU A 67 -0.75 4.09 -15.53
CA LEU A 67 -1.27 3.83 -14.19
C LEU A 67 -2.60 4.59 -13.98
N HIS A 68 -3.71 3.99 -14.44
CA HIS A 68 -5.05 4.44 -14.08
C HIS A 68 -5.26 4.22 -12.57
N ALA A 69 -5.41 5.30 -11.80
CA ALA A 69 -5.81 5.35 -10.39
C ALA A 69 -5.56 4.08 -9.53
N PHE A 70 -4.30 3.71 -9.32
CA PHE A 70 -3.95 2.66 -8.36
C PHE A 70 -4.11 3.18 -6.93
N THR A 71 -4.96 2.52 -6.14
CA THR A 71 -5.17 2.90 -4.74
C THR A 71 -4.23 2.09 -3.86
N PHE A 72 -3.55 2.72 -2.92
CA PHE A 72 -2.75 2.01 -1.94
C PHE A 72 -2.94 2.56 -0.54
N LYS A 73 -2.84 1.69 0.45
CA LYS A 73 -2.95 2.03 1.86
C LYS A 73 -1.59 1.85 2.52
N THR A 74 -1.12 2.89 3.17
CA THR A 74 0.15 2.87 3.91
C THR A 74 -0.13 2.72 5.40
N PHE A 75 0.48 1.73 6.03
CA PHE A 75 0.32 1.45 7.46
C PHE A 75 1.69 1.34 8.13
N THR A 76 1.77 1.73 9.39
CA THR A 76 2.90 1.32 10.23
C THR A 76 2.74 -0.15 10.62
N PRO A 77 3.82 -0.85 11.00
CA PRO A 77 3.70 -2.20 11.56
C PRO A 77 2.67 -2.29 12.69
N GLU A 78 2.67 -1.33 13.62
CA GLU A 78 1.67 -1.26 14.69
C GLU A 78 0.24 -1.08 14.15
N GLN A 79 0.01 -0.17 13.19
CA GLN A 79 -1.32 0.05 12.60
C GLN A 79 -1.82 -1.20 11.86
N TYR A 80 -0.92 -1.88 11.15
CA TYR A 80 -1.22 -3.13 10.47
C TYR A 80 -1.61 -4.21 11.48
N GLU A 81 -0.83 -4.39 12.55
CA GLU A 81 -1.17 -5.31 13.64
C GLU A 81 -2.54 -4.97 14.23
N GLN A 82 -2.80 -3.71 14.60
CA GLN A 82 -4.11 -3.29 15.14
C GLN A 82 -5.27 -3.60 14.19
N GLN A 83 -5.11 -3.31 12.89
CA GLN A 83 -6.18 -3.51 11.90
C GLN A 83 -6.45 -4.99 11.62
N PHE A 84 -5.42 -5.85 11.63
CA PHE A 84 -5.58 -7.30 11.44
C PHE A 84 -6.00 -8.02 12.73
N GLN A 85 -5.68 -7.48 13.90
CA GLN A 85 -6.14 -7.98 15.19
C GLN A 85 -7.65 -7.77 15.38
N GLN A 86 -8.24 -6.79 14.70
CA GLN A 86 -9.66 -6.50 14.75
C GLN A 86 -10.54 -7.45 13.92
N ILE A 87 -9.94 -8.32 13.08
CA ILE A 87 -10.66 -9.33 12.29
C ILE A 87 -10.98 -10.59 13.12
N SER A 88 -10.36 -10.73 14.30
CA SER A 88 -10.60 -11.81 15.26
C SER A 88 -11.41 -11.34 16.48
N VAL A 89 -12.59 -10.76 16.27
CA VAL A 89 -13.62 -10.66 17.34
C VAL A 89 -15.05 -10.82 16.80
N PRO A 90 -15.58 -12.04 16.65
CA PRO A 90 -17.02 -12.23 16.76
C PRO A 90 -17.43 -12.05 18.23
N GLY A 91 -18.21 -11.01 18.50
CA GLY A 91 -19.26 -11.02 19.52
C GLY A 91 -18.83 -10.94 20.98
N LYS A 92 -18.75 -9.71 21.52
CA LYS A 92 -19.15 -9.47 22.90
C LYS A 92 -20.62 -9.05 22.88
N GLY A 93 -21.50 -9.89 23.42
CA GLY A 93 -22.93 -9.65 23.57
C GLY A 93 -23.59 -10.81 24.28
#